data_AF-A0A0C9RBK3-F1
#
_entry.id   AF-A0A0C9RBK3-F1
#
_cell.length_a   1.000
_cell.length_b   1.000
_cell.length_c   1.000
_cell.angle_alpha   90.00
_cell.angle_beta   90.00
_cell.angle_gamma   90.00
#
_symmetry.space_group_name_H-M   'P 1'
#
loop_
_entity.id
_entity.type
_entity.pdbx_description
1 polymer ?
#
loop_
_entity_poly.entity_id
_entity_poly.type
_entity_poly.pdbx_seq_one_letter_code
_entity_poly.pdbx_strand_id
1 'polypeptide(L)'
;MDKVPIVPADDAAKSRLKKLAWHFECHHKAKPEFFIRVPGRVNLIGEHIDYSGYAVCPMAIEQNILVAIGQSKDDRISITNIDPKYEEIDMDLSISSFR
;
A
#
# COMPACT_ATOMS: atom_id res chain seq x y z
N MET A 1 0.31 -18.42 11.37
CA MET A 1 0.22 -17.06 10.81
C MET A 1 -1.26 -16.72 10.69
N ASP A 2 -1.72 -15.72 11.42
CA ASP A 2 -3.10 -15.26 11.35
C ASP A 2 -3.38 -14.69 9.94
N LYS A 3 -4.47 -15.13 9.32
CA LYS A 3 -4.85 -14.66 7.98
C LYS A 3 -5.33 -13.21 8.08
N VAL A 4 -4.82 -12.33 7.22
CA VAL A 4 -5.33 -10.96 7.13
C VAL A 4 -6.78 -11.03 6.61
N PRO A 5 -7.76 -10.45 7.34
CA PRO A 5 -9.15 -10.54 6.94
C PRO A 5 -9.41 -9.74 5.66
N ILE A 6 -10.09 -10.36 4.70
CA ILE A 6 -10.59 -9.67 3.51
C ILE A 6 -11.89 -8.98 3.90
N VAL A 7 -11.84 -7.65 3.95
CA VAL A 7 -12.98 -6.81 4.34
C VAL A 7 -13.57 -6.10 3.12
N PRO A 8 -14.91 -6.02 3.00
CA PRO A 8 -15.54 -5.22 1.97
C PRO A 8 -15.23 -3.73 2.17
N ALA A 9 -15.12 -2.99 1.07
CA ALA A 9 -14.86 -1.57 1.13
C ALA A 9 -16.07 -0.79 1.69
N ASP A 10 -15.80 0.06 2.69
CA ASP A 10 -16.77 1.05 3.19
C ASP A 10 -17.09 2.13 2.13
N ASP A 11 -18.21 2.84 2.32
CA ASP A 11 -18.68 3.83 1.33
C ASP A 11 -17.69 4.99 1.12
N ALA A 12 -16.97 5.38 2.17
CA ALA A 12 -15.95 6.42 2.11
C ALA A 12 -14.75 5.99 1.25
N ALA A 13 -14.35 4.72 1.34
CA ALA A 13 -13.26 4.14 0.57
C ALA A 13 -13.65 3.89 -0.89
N LYS A 14 -14.92 3.58 -1.20
CA LYS A 14 -15.36 3.28 -2.58
C LYS A 14 -14.97 4.36 -3.59
N SER A 15 -15.11 5.64 -3.25
CA SER A 15 -14.72 6.74 -4.14
C SER A 15 -13.20 6.77 -4.40
N ARG A 16 -12.40 6.62 -3.34
CA ARG A 16 -10.93 6.58 -3.41
C ARG A 16 -10.43 5.35 -4.19
N LEU A 17 -11.04 4.19 -3.97
CA LEU A 17 -10.74 2.93 -4.67
C LEU A 17 -11.04 3.03 -6.16
N LYS A 18 -12.16 3.66 -6.55
CA LYS A 18 -12.46 3.91 -7.98
C LYS A 18 -11.40 4.77 -8.64
N LYS A 19 -10.97 5.86 -7.98
CA LYS A 19 -9.91 6.74 -8.47
C LYS A 19 -8.57 5.99 -8.62
N LEU A 20 -8.23 5.18 -7.62
CA LEU A 20 -7.01 4.37 -7.63
C LEU A 20 -7.06 3.28 -8.72
N ALA A 21 -8.19 2.59 -8.89
CA ALA A 21 -8.37 1.59 -9.94
C ALA A 21 -8.23 2.21 -11.34
N TRP A 22 -8.83 3.39 -11.54
CA TRP A 22 -8.68 4.12 -12.80
C TRP A 22 -7.21 4.52 -13.06
N HIS A 23 -6.51 5.04 -12.05
CA HIS A 23 -5.09 5.38 -12.18
C HIS A 23 -4.23 4.15 -12.52
N PHE A 24 -4.50 3.01 -11.88
CA PHE A 24 -3.83 1.73 -12.13
C PHE A 24 -4.09 1.24 -13.56
N GLU A 25 -5.34 1.24 -14.02
CA GLU A 25 -5.69 0.84 -15.39
C GLU A 25 -5.03 1.75 -16.44
N CYS A 26 -4.91 3.05 -16.15
CA CYS A 26 -4.25 4.00 -17.05
C CYS A 26 -2.75 3.73 -17.21
N HIS A 27 -2.02 3.42 -16.13
CA HIS A 27 -0.57 3.19 -16.17
C HIS A 27 -0.21 1.76 -16.58
N HIS A 28 -0.87 0.76 -15.99
CA HIS A 28 -0.49 -0.65 -16.17
C HIS A 28 -1.29 -1.38 -17.25
N LYS A 29 -2.30 -0.73 -17.86
CA LYS A 29 -3.19 -1.30 -18.90
C LYS A 29 -3.89 -2.61 -18.48
N ALA A 30 -3.98 -2.85 -17.18
CA ALA A 30 -4.58 -4.03 -16.57
C ALA A 30 -5.46 -3.61 -15.40
N LYS A 31 -6.41 -4.47 -15.01
CA LYS A 31 -7.23 -4.23 -13.82
C LYS A 31 -6.45 -4.69 -12.57
N PRO A 32 -6.57 -3.98 -11.43
CA PRO A 32 -6.00 -4.46 -10.20
C PRO A 32 -6.73 -5.73 -9.74
N GLU A 33 -5.98 -6.70 -9.22
CA GLU A 33 -6.53 -7.96 -8.70
C GLU A 33 -7.14 -7.77 -7.31
N PHE A 34 -6.47 -6.98 -6.47
CA PHE A 34 -6.94 -6.66 -5.13
C PHE A 34 -6.38 -5.31 -4.66
N PHE A 35 -6.96 -4.84 -3.56
CA PHE A 35 -6.55 -3.61 -2.90
C PHE A 35 -6.11 -3.89 -1.47
N ILE A 36 -5.08 -3.19 -1.02
CA ILE A 36 -4.62 -3.20 0.36
C ILE A 36 -4.90 -1.83 0.96
N ARG A 37 -5.41 -1.81 2.19
CA ARG A 37 -5.55 -0.60 3.01
C ARG A 37 -4.67 -0.71 4.25
N VAL A 38 -3.80 0.28 4.44
CA VAL A 38 -2.92 0.36 5.62
C VAL A 38 -3.20 1.68 6.35
N PRO A 39 -3.79 1.65 7.56
CA PRO A 39 -4.03 2.86 8.32
C PRO A 39 -2.73 3.44 8.86
N GLY A 40 -2.67 4.76 8.95
CA GLY A 40 -1.68 5.45 9.78
C GLY A 40 -1.96 5.20 11.25
N ARG A 41 -1.09 5.72 12.11
CA ARG A 41 -1.24 5.62 13.56
C ARG A 41 -0.77 6.87 14.28
N VAL A 42 -1.41 7.16 15.39
CA VAL A 42 -0.92 8.11 16.39
C VAL A 42 -0.51 7.33 17.64
N ASN A 43 0.49 7.80 18.34
CA ASN A 43 0.86 7.26 19.63
C ASN A 43 0.17 8.11 20.70
N LEU A 44 -0.57 7.48 21.62
CA LEU A 44 -1.20 8.20 22.72
C LEU A 44 -0.20 8.45 23.86
N ILE A 45 0.67 7.48 24.11
CA ILE A 45 1.76 7.53 25.09
C ILE A 45 2.86 6.51 24.75
N GLY A 46 4.08 6.77 25.20
CA GLY A 46 5.23 5.90 25.00
C GLY A 46 6.05 6.29 23.77
N GLU A 47 6.33 7.57 23.59
CA GLU A 47 7.24 8.02 22.52
C GLU A 47 8.68 7.66 22.86
N HIS A 48 9.43 7.23 21.85
CA HIS A 48 10.85 6.91 21.94
C HIS A 48 11.22 5.81 22.96
N ILE A 49 10.31 4.89 23.29
CA ILE A 49 10.60 3.74 24.16
C ILE A 49 10.37 2.39 23.47
N ASP A 50 9.76 2.41 22.28
CA ASP A 50 9.48 1.24 21.45
C ASP A 50 10.78 0.53 21.02
N TYR A 51 11.80 1.29 20.60
CA TYR A 51 13.11 0.73 20.26
C TYR A 51 13.88 0.18 21.47
N SER A 52 13.42 0.48 22.69
CA SER A 52 14.00 -0.05 23.94
C SER A 52 13.25 -1.28 24.47
N GLY A 53 12.25 -1.78 23.73
CA GLY A 53 11.48 -2.99 24.10
C GLY A 53 10.39 -2.76 25.15
N TYR A 54 10.10 -1.49 25.50
CA TYR A 54 8.98 -1.17 26.39
C TYR A 54 7.65 -1.11 25.64
N ALA A 55 6.56 -1.35 26.36
CA ALA A 55 5.21 -1.26 25.81
C ALA A 55 4.85 0.19 25.44
N VAL A 56 4.11 0.33 24.34
CA VAL A 56 3.58 1.61 23.84
C VAL A 56 2.07 1.51 23.63
N CYS A 57 1.38 2.65 23.58
CA CYS A 57 -0.08 2.69 23.35
C CYS A 57 -0.42 3.46 22.06
N PRO A 58 -0.35 2.80 20.89
CA PRO A 58 -0.75 3.41 19.62
C PRO A 58 -2.24 3.21 19.32
N MET A 59 -2.77 4.07 18.47
CA MET A 59 -4.12 3.98 17.92
C MET A 59 -4.07 4.20 16.40
N ALA A 60 -4.74 3.33 15.65
CA ALA A 60 -4.91 3.51 14.21
C ALA A 60 -5.85 4.70 13.93
N ILE A 61 -5.53 5.50 12.92
CA ILE A 61 -6.33 6.65 12.50
C ILE A 61 -7.06 6.37 11.19
N GLU A 62 -8.00 7.25 10.83
CA GLU A 62 -8.77 7.13 9.59
C GLU A 62 -7.91 7.33 8.33
N GLN A 63 -6.89 8.19 8.39
CA GLN A 63 -5.94 8.41 7.30
C GLN A 63 -5.19 7.12 7.00
N ASN A 64 -5.14 6.76 5.72
CA ASN A 64 -4.62 5.47 5.30
C ASN A 64 -3.98 5.54 3.90
N ILE A 65 -3.04 4.62 3.67
CA ILE A 65 -2.47 4.32 2.37
C ILE A 65 -3.34 3.24 1.71
N LEU A 66 -3.71 3.47 0.46
CA LEU A 66 -4.38 2.49 -0.39
C LEU A 66 -3.43 2.06 -1.48
N VAL A 67 -3.30 0.76 -1.69
CA VAL A 67 -2.44 0.18 -2.72
C VAL A 67 -3.29 -0.71 -3.61
N ALA A 68 -3.19 -0.54 -4.92
CA ALA A 68 -3.78 -1.43 -5.91
C ALA A 68 -2.67 -2.32 -6.46
N ILE A 69 -2.91 -3.63 -6.50
CA ILE A 69 -1.90 -4.61 -6.87
C ILE A 69 -2.46 -5.50 -7.98
N GLY A 70 -1.59 -5.80 -8.95
CA GLY A 70 -1.80 -6.84 -9.94
C GLY A 70 -0.47 -7.51 -10.25
N GLN A 71 -0.51 -8.78 -10.59
CA GLN A 71 0.65 -9.58 -10.95
C GLN A 71 1.13 -9.17 -12.34
N SER A 72 2.42 -8.86 -12.46
CA SER A 72 3.09 -8.71 -13.74
C SER A 72 3.39 -10.09 -14.33
N LYS A 73 3.30 -10.23 -15.66
CA LYS A 73 3.72 -11.44 -16.37
C LYS A 73 5.24 -11.50 -16.58
N ASP A 74 5.88 -10.33 -16.50
CA ASP A 74 7.32 -10.17 -16.64
C ASP A 74 7.96 -10.05 -15.25
N ASP A 75 9.26 -10.31 -15.16
CA ASP A 75 10.04 -10.17 -13.93
C ASP A 75 10.35 -8.69 -13.64
N ARG A 76 9.30 -7.85 -13.61
CA ARG A 76 9.38 -6.41 -13.42
C ARG A 76 8.43 -5.94 -12.34
N ILE A 77 8.89 -4.96 -11.56
CA ILE A 77 8.11 -4.23 -10.58
C ILE A 77 7.93 -2.81 -11.10
N SER A 78 6.69 -2.39 -11.32
CA SER A 78 6.33 -1.01 -11.63
C SER A 78 5.48 -0.44 -10.50
N ILE A 79 5.89 0.71 -9.95
CA ILE A 79 5.27 1.41 -8.83
C ILE A 79 4.95 2.83 -9.25
N THR A 80 3.68 3.19 -9.14
CA THR A 80 3.17 4.52 -9.44
C THR A 80 2.49 5.14 -8.22
N ASN A 81 2.44 6.47 -8.18
CA ASN A 81 1.72 7.21 -7.16
C ASN A 81 0.70 8.15 -7.79
N ILE A 82 -0.46 8.31 -7.16
CA ILE A 82 -1.48 9.26 -7.58
C ILE A 82 -0.98 10.71 -7.44
N ASP A 83 -0.14 10.97 -6.43
CA ASP A 83 0.48 12.27 -6.23
C ASP A 83 1.70 12.41 -7.15
N PRO A 84 1.69 13.34 -8.12
CA PRO A 84 2.75 13.52 -9.11
C PRO A 84 4.07 13.99 -8.51
N LYS A 85 4.10 14.36 -7.23
CA LYS A 85 5.33 14.66 -6.50
C LYS A 85 6.27 13.44 -6.41
N TYR A 86 5.72 12.23 -6.42
CA TYR A 86 6.51 11.00 -6.34
C TYR A 86 6.72 10.42 -7.73
N GLU A 87 7.98 10.20 -8.07
CA GLU A 87 8.37 9.65 -9.37
C GLU A 87 7.93 8.19 -9.51
N GLU A 88 7.62 7.79 -10.75
CA GLU A 88 7.35 6.41 -11.10
C GLU A 88 8.64 5.58 -11.07
N ILE A 89 8.54 4.37 -10.54
CA ILE A 89 9.66 3.45 -10.41
C ILE A 89 9.33 2.21 -11.24
N ASP A 90 10.17 1.87 -12.20
CA ASP A 90 10.11 0.62 -12.94
C ASP A 90 11.45 -0.12 -12.82
N MET A 91 11.43 -1.30 -12.23
CA MET A 91 12.60 -2.10 -11.91
C MET A 91 12.49 -3.49 -12.51
N ASP A 92 13.57 -3.94 -13.15
CA ASP A 92 13.72 -5.29 -13.67
C ASP A 92 14.37 -6.19 -12.62
N LEU A 93 13.65 -7.23 -12.18
CA LEU A 93 14.11 -8.20 -11.20
C LEU A 93 15.04 -9.26 -11.81
N SER A 94 15.03 -9.43 -13.14
CA SER A 94 15.85 -10.42 -13.82
C SER A 94 17.35 -10.11 -13.76
N ILE A 95 17.70 -8.84 -13.50
CA ILE A 95 19.07 -8.32 -13.45
C ILE A 95 19.67 -8.45 -12.03
N SER A 96 18.84 -8.75 -11.02
CA SER A 96 19.30 -8.99 -9.65
C SER A 96 19.87 -10.40 -9.46
N SER A 97 21.07 -10.64 -9.99
CA SER A 97 21.99 -11.60 -9.38
C SER A 97 22.33 -11.08 -7.97
N PHE A 98 21.53 -11.44 -6.97
CA PHE A 98 21.93 -11.34 -5.57
C PHE A 98 23.25 -12.11 -5.40
N ARG A 99 24.34 -11.37 -5.29
CA ARG A 99 25.61 -11.83 -4.71
C ARG A 99 25.68 -11.38 -3.27
#